data_AF-A0AAD4ML81-F1
#
_entry.id   AF-A0AAD4ML81-F1
#
_cell.length_a   1.000
_cell.length_b   1.000
_cell.length_c   1.000
_cell.angle_alpha   90.00
_cell.angle_beta   90.00
_cell.angle_gamma   90.00
#
_symmetry.space_group_name_H-M   'P 1'
#
loop_
_entity.id
_entity.type
_entity.pdbx_description
1 polymer ?
#
loop_
_entity_poly.entity_id
_entity_poly.type
_entity_poly.pdbx_seq_one_letter_code
_entity_poly.pdbx_strand_id
1 'polypeptide(L)'
;MKGIPPASGMAYMIYWTVHTVAKAMGASAAALNVEDLFILGWLIQAFLSMVFMMKWQRSGSIRVIVEQFLTPIYEEVSEKSKRLRQIHKDLMVVIVVNFIAVATIVIAEWVVYLRTRSADAIFEASPVLLRDIFHSFFLLYAQSVWHISLCIFIVVMKCMTLELGDFNGRFEHMLESHERKSSGIRRSEKKRISDRLLDAFVEHNKLADKVTKIDEIFRSYAFVMLMVGGAHTIFALISMIRQRSWIHLFFFIYDVCICMCHLFGVCISAAQVYVEYRIVKEHLQRHTQLWVDYDQKVYDIARMFIENAHSSSVGITIYGFTLITKSLILSCLARIIPYVLICLQLQMGTTYESWRNSNMTTD
;
A
#
# COMPACT_ATOMS: atom_id res chain seq x y z
N MET A 1 -0.50 26.84 5.01
CA MET A 1 -0.99 26.11 6.20
C MET A 1 0.08 26.11 7.28
N LYS A 2 -0.06 26.89 8.34
CA LYS A 2 0.78 26.75 9.55
C LYS A 2 0.20 25.59 10.35
N GLY A 3 0.78 24.40 10.19
CA GLY A 3 0.28 23.16 10.79
C GLY A 3 0.57 23.09 12.29
N ILE A 4 -0.44 22.65 13.05
CA ILE A 4 -0.34 22.20 14.45
C ILE A 4 0.83 21.22 14.57
N PRO A 5 1.70 21.32 15.59
CA PRO A 5 2.90 20.51 15.65
C PRO A 5 2.52 19.02 15.87
N PRO A 6 2.90 18.10 14.98
CA PRO A 6 2.72 16.65 15.16
C PRO A 6 3.55 16.06 16.32
N ALA A 7 4.28 16.90 17.06
CA ALA A 7 5.22 16.50 18.09
C ALA A 7 4.56 15.82 19.29
N SER A 8 3.36 16.25 19.69
CA SER A 8 2.66 15.66 20.86
C SER A 8 2.16 14.24 20.56
N GLY A 9 1.53 14.02 19.40
CA GLY A 9 1.10 12.69 18.97
C GLY A 9 2.27 11.73 18.74
N MET A 10 3.37 12.22 18.16
CA MET A 10 4.57 11.42 17.97
C MET A 10 5.27 11.06 19.29
N ALA A 11 5.41 12.00 20.23
CA ALA A 11 5.99 11.72 21.54
C ALA A 11 5.20 10.63 22.28
N TYR A 12 3.87 10.69 22.19
CA TYR A 12 2.99 9.68 22.78
C TYR A 12 3.12 8.32 22.10
N MET A 13 3.29 8.28 20.78
CA MET A 13 3.55 7.02 20.07
C MET A 13 4.89 6.40 20.41
N ILE A 14 5.93 7.22 20.53
CA ILE A 14 7.24 6.76 20.96
C ILE A 14 7.12 6.20 22.38
N TYR A 15 6.46 6.92 23.29
CA TYR A 15 6.22 6.45 24.65
C TYR A 15 5.50 5.09 24.67
N TRP A 16 4.38 4.95 23.95
CA TRP A 16 3.63 3.69 23.93
C TRP A 16 4.36 2.56 23.21
N THR A 17 5.06 2.84 22.11
CA THR A 17 5.87 1.83 21.44
C THR A 17 6.97 1.34 22.37
N VAL A 18 7.70 2.26 23.02
CA VAL A 18 8.75 1.92 24.00
C VAL A 18 8.16 1.19 25.20
N HIS A 19 6.99 1.60 25.70
CA HIS A 19 6.32 0.94 26.81
C HIS A 19 5.90 -0.49 26.46
N THR A 20 5.28 -0.70 25.29
CA THR A 20 4.89 -2.03 24.80
C THR A 20 6.12 -2.90 24.56
N VAL A 21 7.18 -2.36 23.97
CA VAL A 21 8.47 -3.07 23.80
C VAL A 21 9.09 -3.41 25.15
N ALA A 22 9.11 -2.47 26.10
CA ALA A 22 9.65 -2.71 27.45
C ALA A 22 8.83 -3.74 28.23
N LYS A 23 7.50 -3.75 28.07
CA LYS A 23 6.61 -4.78 28.64
C LYS A 23 6.87 -6.15 28.00
N ALA A 24 7.03 -6.18 26.68
CA ALA A 24 7.36 -7.38 25.92
C ALA A 24 8.76 -7.93 26.28
N MET A 25 9.73 -7.06 26.52
CA MET A 25 11.10 -7.42 26.91
C MET A 25 11.27 -7.73 28.41
N GLY A 26 10.42 -7.15 29.26
CA GLY A 26 10.43 -7.36 30.71
C GLY A 26 9.64 -8.59 31.16
N ALA A 27 8.70 -9.09 30.34
CA ALA A 27 8.22 -10.46 30.44
C ALA A 27 9.37 -11.40 30.02
N SER A 28 9.56 -12.54 30.71
CA SER A 28 10.59 -13.50 30.28
C SER A 28 10.38 -13.82 28.79
N ALA A 29 11.44 -14.07 28.03
CA ALA A 29 11.36 -14.35 26.59
C ALA A 29 10.41 -15.52 26.23
N ALA A 30 9.98 -16.32 27.23
CA ALA A 30 8.98 -17.38 27.11
C ALA A 30 7.51 -16.91 27.19
N ALA A 31 7.23 -15.67 27.58
CA ALA A 31 5.88 -15.15 27.89
C ALA A 31 5.42 -14.00 26.96
N LEU A 32 6.15 -13.75 25.88
CA LEU A 32 5.76 -12.74 24.89
C LEU A 32 4.54 -13.27 24.11
N ASN A 33 3.35 -12.79 24.48
CA ASN A 33 2.10 -13.23 23.86
C ASN A 33 2.03 -12.73 22.41
N VAL A 34 1.56 -13.60 21.51
CA VAL A 34 1.43 -13.27 20.07
C VAL A 34 0.55 -12.02 19.86
N GLU A 35 -0.42 -11.81 20.73
CA GLU A 35 -1.29 -10.63 20.75
C GLU A 35 -0.52 -9.32 21.00
N ASP A 36 0.47 -9.33 21.89
CA ASP A 36 1.32 -8.15 22.15
C ASP A 36 2.19 -7.82 20.92
N LEU A 37 2.67 -8.84 20.19
CA LEU A 37 3.41 -8.66 18.93
C LEU A 37 2.51 -8.11 17.81
N PHE A 38 1.25 -8.55 17.76
CA PHE A 38 0.27 -8.02 16.82
C PHE A 38 -0.01 -6.53 17.07
N ILE A 39 -0.27 -6.16 18.32
CA ILE A 39 -0.46 -4.75 18.72
C ILE A 39 0.79 -3.93 18.41
N LEU A 40 1.98 -4.45 18.73
CA LEU A 40 3.24 -3.79 18.40
C LEU A 40 3.39 -3.56 16.89
N GLY A 41 2.91 -4.51 16.07
CA GLY A 41 2.84 -4.36 14.62
C GLY A 41 2.06 -3.12 14.18
N TRP A 42 0.87 -2.87 14.75
CA TRP A 42 0.08 -1.66 14.45
C TRP A 42 0.79 -0.39 14.88
N LEU A 43 1.43 -0.39 16.04
CA LEU A 43 2.17 0.77 16.56
C LEU A 43 3.37 1.12 15.68
N ILE A 44 4.15 0.12 15.28
CA ILE A 44 5.30 0.31 14.38
C ILE A 44 4.83 0.84 13.03
N GLN A 45 3.77 0.26 12.46
CA GLN A 45 3.18 0.72 11.20
C GLN A 45 2.76 2.18 11.25
N ALA A 46 2.02 2.56 12.28
CA ALA A 46 1.57 3.93 12.48
C ALA A 46 2.75 4.89 12.68
N PHE A 47 3.76 4.48 13.45
CA PHE A 47 4.93 5.30 13.74
C PHE A 47 5.70 5.59 12.46
N LEU A 48 5.97 4.55 11.67
CA LEU A 48 6.66 4.70 10.39
C LEU A 48 5.83 5.56 9.43
N SER A 49 4.52 5.33 9.31
CA SER A 49 3.63 6.17 8.51
C SER A 49 3.69 7.65 8.92
N MET A 50 3.70 7.97 10.21
CA MET A 50 3.89 9.35 10.67
C MET A 50 5.25 9.92 10.30
N VAL A 51 6.34 9.15 10.48
CA VAL A 51 7.69 9.59 10.08
C VAL A 51 7.72 9.93 8.59
N PHE A 52 7.11 9.10 7.74
CA PHE A 52 7.00 9.37 6.31
C PHE A 52 6.10 10.55 5.98
N MET A 53 4.93 10.69 6.63
CA MET A 53 4.08 11.86 6.44
C MET A 53 4.81 13.17 6.80
N MET A 54 5.52 13.21 7.93
CA MET A 54 6.32 14.36 8.30
C MET A 54 7.48 14.60 7.33
N LYS A 55 8.14 13.54 6.86
CA LYS A 55 9.17 13.65 5.83
C LYS A 55 8.61 14.28 4.56
N TRP A 56 7.46 13.79 4.07
CA TRP A 56 6.79 14.32 2.88
C TRP A 56 6.29 15.77 3.06
N GLN A 57 5.87 16.13 4.27
CA GLN A 57 5.54 17.52 4.61
C GLN A 57 6.78 18.42 4.54
N ARG A 58 7.89 18.00 5.16
CA ARG A 58 9.13 18.77 5.21
C ARG A 58 9.81 18.90 3.85
N SER A 59 9.79 17.85 3.03
CA SER A 59 10.35 17.87 1.68
C SER A 59 9.48 18.60 0.67
N GLY A 60 8.27 19.02 1.05
CA GLY A 60 7.28 19.57 0.12
C GLY A 60 6.69 18.53 -0.84
N SER A 61 6.97 17.24 -0.64
CA SER A 61 6.40 16.16 -1.49
C SER A 61 4.88 16.11 -1.41
N ILE A 62 4.25 16.47 -0.28
CA ILE A 62 2.78 16.58 -0.22
C ILE A 62 2.28 17.66 -1.18
N ARG A 63 2.98 18.78 -1.29
CA ARG A 63 2.61 19.85 -2.23
C ARG A 63 2.69 19.35 -3.67
N VAL A 64 3.75 18.62 -4.01
CA VAL A 64 3.90 17.97 -5.33
C VAL A 64 2.76 16.98 -5.58
N ILE A 65 2.44 16.12 -4.60
CA ILE A 65 1.32 15.17 -4.68
C ILE A 65 0.00 15.91 -4.95
N VAL A 66 -0.27 16.96 -4.18
CA VAL A 66 -1.50 17.73 -4.31
C VAL A 66 -1.53 18.43 -5.67
N GLU A 67 -0.56 19.28 -5.97
CA GLU A 67 -0.59 20.13 -7.17
C GLU A 67 -0.49 19.33 -8.48
N GLN A 68 0.35 18.29 -8.53
CA GLN A 68 0.59 17.56 -9.78
C GLN A 68 -0.34 16.39 -10.01
N PHE A 69 -0.86 15.78 -8.92
CA PHE A 69 -1.65 14.55 -9.04
C PHE A 69 -3.07 14.74 -8.55
N LEU A 70 -3.33 15.48 -7.46
CA LEU A 70 -4.69 15.60 -6.91
C LEU A 70 -5.48 16.77 -7.48
N THR A 71 -4.89 17.95 -7.63
CA THR A 71 -5.56 19.16 -8.15
C THR A 71 -6.17 18.94 -9.54
N PRO A 72 -5.48 18.31 -10.51
CA PRO A 72 -6.08 18.01 -11.81
C PRO A 72 -7.35 17.13 -11.71
N ILE A 73 -7.46 16.30 -10.67
CA ILE A 73 -8.64 15.45 -10.42
C ILE A 73 -9.85 16.28 -10.00
N TYR A 74 -9.65 17.34 -9.24
CA TYR A 74 -10.75 18.12 -8.69
C TYR A 74 -11.19 19.24 -9.63
N GLU A 75 -10.27 19.76 -10.44
CA GLU A 75 -10.54 20.90 -11.33
C GLU A 75 -11.03 20.47 -12.72
N GLU A 76 -10.59 19.33 -13.25
CA GLU A 76 -10.93 18.92 -14.62
C GLU A 76 -12.25 18.15 -14.66
N VAL A 77 -13.21 18.54 -15.50
CA VAL A 77 -14.50 17.82 -15.70
C VAL A 77 -14.33 16.71 -16.75
N SER A 78 -13.27 15.91 -16.64
CA SER A 78 -13.03 14.77 -17.52
C SER A 78 -13.70 13.48 -16.98
N GLU A 79 -13.94 12.49 -17.84
CA GLU A 79 -14.43 11.17 -17.41
C GLU A 79 -13.43 10.50 -16.44
N LYS A 80 -12.13 10.71 -16.68
CA LYS A 80 -11.01 10.33 -15.81
C LYS A 80 -11.20 10.86 -14.39
N SER A 81 -11.52 12.14 -14.24
CA SER A 81 -11.72 12.76 -12.93
C SER A 81 -12.93 12.20 -12.19
N LYS A 82 -14.01 11.83 -12.90
CA LYS A 82 -15.16 11.13 -12.30
C LYS A 82 -14.77 9.76 -11.75
N ARG A 83 -14.04 8.94 -12.53
CA ARG A 83 -13.59 7.61 -12.08
C ARG A 83 -12.67 7.71 -10.86
N LEU A 84 -11.77 8.68 -10.85
CA LEU A 84 -10.82 8.84 -9.76
C LEU A 84 -11.46 9.43 -8.50
N ARG A 85 -12.43 10.35 -8.63
CA ARG A 85 -13.28 10.78 -7.51
C ARG A 85 -14.08 9.63 -6.91
N GLN A 86 -14.59 8.72 -7.75
CA GLN A 86 -15.28 7.52 -7.28
C GLN A 86 -14.33 6.62 -6.47
N ILE A 87 -13.14 6.33 -7.00
CA ILE A 87 -12.12 5.53 -6.28
C ILE A 87 -11.74 6.19 -4.95
N HIS A 88 -11.51 7.51 -4.94
CA HIS A 88 -11.21 8.23 -3.71
C HIS A 88 -12.37 8.14 -2.70
N LYS A 89 -13.62 8.30 -3.17
CA LYS A 89 -14.81 8.16 -2.34
C LYS A 89 -14.93 6.75 -1.78
N ASP A 90 -14.75 5.71 -2.59
CA ASP A 90 -14.84 4.31 -2.17
C ASP A 90 -13.77 4.01 -1.11
N LEU A 91 -12.54 4.51 -1.31
CA LEU A 91 -11.45 4.34 -0.36
C LEU A 91 -11.68 5.10 0.95
N MET A 92 -12.23 6.32 0.88
CA MET A 92 -12.64 7.07 2.07
C MET A 92 -13.77 6.38 2.82
N VAL A 93 -14.73 5.78 2.11
CA VAL A 93 -15.78 4.95 2.72
C VAL A 93 -15.17 3.76 3.45
N VAL A 94 -14.20 3.06 2.85
CA VAL A 94 -13.49 1.95 3.51
C VAL A 94 -12.79 2.42 4.79
N ILE A 95 -12.11 3.57 4.76
CA ILE A 95 -11.44 4.14 5.95
C ILE A 95 -12.46 4.47 7.03
N VAL A 96 -13.57 5.13 6.68
CA VAL A 96 -14.61 5.51 7.63
C VAL A 96 -15.30 4.28 8.22
N VAL A 97 -15.62 3.28 7.40
CA VAL A 97 -16.20 2.01 7.86
C VAL A 97 -15.24 1.28 8.78
N ASN A 98 -13.95 1.23 8.45
CA ASN A 98 -12.93 0.63 9.31
C ASN A 98 -12.83 1.37 10.65
N PHE A 99 -12.78 2.70 10.62
CA PHE A 99 -12.77 3.52 11.83
C PHE A 99 -14.00 3.26 12.72
N ILE A 100 -15.20 3.20 12.12
CA ILE A 100 -16.44 2.89 12.85
C ILE A 100 -16.41 1.48 13.41
N ALA A 101 -15.93 0.50 12.64
CA ALA A 101 -15.82 -0.89 13.07
C ALA A 101 -14.90 -1.02 14.29
N VAL A 102 -13.68 -0.46 14.22
CA VAL A 102 -12.72 -0.47 15.32
C VAL A 102 -13.28 0.30 16.53
N ALA A 103 -13.87 1.47 16.32
CA ALA A 103 -14.50 2.22 17.41
C ALA A 103 -15.63 1.41 18.09
N THR A 104 -16.41 0.67 17.31
CA THR A 104 -17.48 -0.20 17.83
C THR A 104 -16.91 -1.37 18.64
N ILE A 105 -15.82 -1.98 18.18
CA ILE A 105 -15.11 -3.05 18.92
C ILE A 105 -14.63 -2.53 20.27
N VAL A 106 -13.96 -1.37 20.26
CA VAL A 106 -13.52 -0.70 21.49
C VAL A 106 -14.71 -0.47 22.40
N ILE A 107 -15.78 0.18 21.93
CA ILE A 107 -16.97 0.45 22.76
C ILE A 107 -17.59 -0.85 23.31
N ALA A 108 -17.65 -1.93 22.52
CA ALA A 108 -18.21 -3.20 22.95
C ALA A 108 -17.38 -3.85 24.08
N GLU A 109 -16.05 -3.88 23.93
CA GLU A 109 -15.15 -4.34 25.00
C GLU A 109 -15.33 -3.52 26.27
N TRP A 110 -15.50 -2.20 26.12
CA TRP A 110 -15.80 -1.27 27.20
C TRP A 110 -17.09 -1.61 27.94
N VAL A 111 -18.18 -1.85 27.21
CA VAL A 111 -19.48 -2.20 27.81
C VAL A 111 -19.38 -3.52 28.59
N VAL A 112 -18.69 -4.53 28.05
CA VAL A 112 -18.47 -5.81 28.73
C VAL A 112 -17.62 -5.62 30.00
N TYR A 113 -16.57 -4.82 29.92
CA TYR A 113 -15.71 -4.50 31.06
C TYR A 113 -16.50 -3.82 32.18
N LEU A 114 -17.29 -2.79 31.85
CA LEU A 114 -18.09 -2.06 32.84
C LEU A 114 -19.19 -2.93 33.47
N ARG A 115 -19.74 -3.88 32.72
CA ARG A 115 -20.80 -4.78 33.21
C ARG A 115 -20.28 -5.87 34.16
N THR A 116 -19.00 -6.25 34.04
CA THR A 116 -18.41 -7.34 34.81
C THR A 116 -17.82 -6.91 36.16
N ARG A 117 -17.69 -5.59 36.42
CA ARG A 117 -17.20 -5.07 37.70
C ARG A 117 -18.25 -4.30 38.49
N SER A 118 -18.19 -4.39 39.82
CA SER A 118 -18.99 -3.56 40.72
C SER A 118 -18.55 -2.09 40.64
N ALA A 119 -19.48 -1.16 40.91
CA ALA A 119 -19.22 0.29 40.86
C ALA A 119 -18.03 0.71 41.75
N ASP A 120 -17.87 0.06 42.90
CA ASP A 120 -16.78 0.35 43.85
C ASP A 120 -15.40 -0.08 43.29
N ALA A 121 -15.33 -1.22 42.60
CA ALA A 121 -14.11 -1.72 41.97
C ALA A 121 -13.69 -0.92 40.72
N ILE A 122 -14.59 -0.10 40.16
CA ILE A 122 -14.32 0.81 39.04
C ILE A 122 -13.65 2.10 39.54
N PHE A 123 -14.08 2.62 40.69
CA PHE A 123 -13.50 3.83 41.29
C PHE A 123 -12.06 3.60 41.78
N GLU A 124 -11.80 2.46 42.42
CA GLU A 124 -10.43 2.08 42.85
C GLU A 124 -9.50 1.77 41.67
N ALA A 125 -10.03 1.25 40.56
CA ALA A 125 -9.25 0.96 39.35
C ALA A 125 -9.07 2.17 38.41
N SER A 126 -9.54 3.36 38.77
CA SER A 126 -9.62 4.53 37.89
C SER A 126 -8.33 4.90 37.12
N PRO A 127 -7.09 4.78 37.66
CA PRO A 127 -5.89 5.10 36.90
C PRO A 127 -5.57 4.06 35.83
N VAL A 128 -5.84 2.78 36.14
CA VAL A 128 -5.67 1.65 35.21
C VAL A 128 -6.72 1.71 34.11
N LEU A 129 -7.95 2.02 34.49
CA LEU A 129 -9.07 2.22 33.59
C LEU A 129 -8.78 3.33 32.57
N LEU A 130 -8.37 4.50 33.04
CA LEU A 130 -7.99 5.63 32.18
C LEU A 130 -6.86 5.25 31.22
N ARG A 131 -5.84 4.52 31.70
CA ARG A 131 -4.75 4.04 30.85
C ARG A 131 -5.25 3.14 29.72
N ASP A 132 -6.16 2.22 30.03
CA ASP A 132 -6.70 1.29 29.04
C ASP A 132 -7.63 2.00 28.04
N ILE A 133 -8.39 3.04 28.47
CA ILE A 133 -9.13 3.95 27.57
C ILE A 133 -8.18 4.58 26.56
N PHE A 134 -7.13 5.22 27.08
CA PHE A 134 -6.16 5.91 26.24
C PHE A 134 -5.46 4.95 25.29
N HIS A 135 -5.19 3.71 25.72
CA HIS A 135 -4.61 2.69 24.88
C HIS A 135 -5.50 2.34 23.66
N SER A 136 -6.79 2.12 23.86
CA SER A 136 -7.72 1.79 22.77
C SER A 136 -7.90 2.95 21.78
N PHE A 137 -8.08 4.18 22.26
CA PHE A 137 -8.14 5.36 21.38
C PHE A 137 -6.86 5.56 20.58
N PHE A 138 -5.74 5.26 21.22
CA PHE A 138 -4.43 5.40 20.61
C PHE A 138 -4.19 4.34 19.53
N LEU A 139 -4.64 3.10 19.74
CA LEU A 139 -4.61 2.06 18.70
C LEU A 139 -5.48 2.43 17.49
N LEU A 140 -6.68 2.98 17.74
CA LEU A 140 -7.56 3.49 16.68
C LEU A 140 -6.90 4.63 15.89
N TYR A 141 -6.23 5.55 16.58
CA TYR A 141 -5.44 6.61 15.95
C TYR A 141 -4.30 6.03 15.11
N ALA A 142 -3.54 5.08 15.66
CA ALA A 142 -2.43 4.43 14.98
C ALA A 142 -2.88 3.76 13.67
N GLN A 143 -3.97 2.99 13.73
CA GLN A 143 -4.61 2.40 12.55
C GLN A 143 -5.04 3.46 11.56
N SER A 144 -5.69 4.54 12.00
CA SER A 144 -6.16 5.62 11.12
C SER A 144 -5.02 6.27 10.34
N VAL A 145 -3.91 6.58 11.00
CA VAL A 145 -2.72 7.16 10.37
C VAL A 145 -2.16 6.24 9.29
N TRP A 146 -2.08 4.93 9.58
CA TRP A 146 -1.63 3.94 8.61
C TRP A 146 -2.54 3.89 7.39
N HIS A 147 -3.86 3.78 7.59
CA HIS A 147 -4.84 3.73 6.50
C HIS A 147 -4.81 5.00 5.63
N ILE A 148 -4.70 6.18 6.23
CA ILE A 148 -4.62 7.45 5.50
C ILE A 148 -3.36 7.46 4.61
N SER A 149 -2.21 7.05 5.17
CA SER A 149 -0.94 7.05 4.43
C SER A 149 -0.95 6.06 3.27
N LEU A 150 -1.52 4.86 3.49
CA LEU A 150 -1.75 3.86 2.45
C LEU A 150 -2.71 4.37 1.38
N CYS A 151 -3.77 5.07 1.79
CA CYS A 151 -4.75 5.63 0.87
C CYS A 151 -4.14 6.67 -0.06
N ILE A 152 -3.31 7.58 0.47
CA ILE A 152 -2.56 8.54 -0.34
C ILE A 152 -1.71 7.80 -1.38
N PHE A 153 -0.98 6.76 -0.97
CA PHE A 153 -0.19 5.94 -1.89
C PHE A 153 -1.03 5.32 -3.00
N ILE A 154 -2.13 4.64 -2.65
CA ILE A 154 -3.00 3.96 -3.62
C ILE A 154 -3.62 4.96 -4.61
N VAL A 155 -4.13 6.09 -4.12
CA VAL A 155 -4.75 7.12 -4.97
C VAL A 155 -3.75 7.70 -5.96
N VAL A 156 -2.52 8.01 -5.52
CA VAL A 156 -1.47 8.53 -6.40
C VAL A 156 -1.09 7.50 -7.47
N MET A 157 -0.90 6.23 -7.08
CA MET A 157 -0.59 5.17 -8.04
C MET A 157 -1.72 5.00 -9.07
N LYS A 158 -2.98 5.00 -8.63
CA LYS A 158 -4.14 4.91 -9.53
C LYS A 158 -4.26 6.11 -10.46
N CYS A 159 -3.96 7.31 -9.98
CA CYS A 159 -3.91 8.50 -10.81
C CYS A 159 -2.89 8.34 -11.94
N MET A 160 -1.70 7.83 -11.61
CA MET A 160 -0.66 7.57 -12.60
C MET A 160 -1.04 6.46 -13.58
N THR A 161 -1.65 5.36 -13.10
CA THR A 161 -2.18 4.30 -13.96
C THR A 161 -3.18 4.83 -14.97
N LEU A 162 -4.12 5.68 -14.54
CA LEU A 162 -5.11 6.30 -15.44
C LEU A 162 -4.45 7.26 -16.44
N GLU A 163 -3.45 8.06 -16.02
CA GLU A 163 -2.71 8.93 -16.95
C GLU A 163 -1.98 8.16 -18.04
N LEU A 164 -1.33 7.06 -17.68
CA LEU A 164 -0.66 6.18 -18.64
C LEU A 164 -1.68 5.48 -19.55
N GLY A 165 -2.77 4.98 -18.99
CA GLY A 165 -3.84 4.34 -19.78
C GLY A 165 -4.48 5.29 -20.79
N ASP A 166 -4.73 6.55 -20.40
CA ASP A 166 -5.27 7.57 -21.30
C ASP A 166 -4.28 7.91 -22.42
N PHE A 167 -2.98 7.99 -22.10
CA PHE A 167 -1.93 8.16 -23.10
C PHE A 167 -1.89 6.97 -24.06
N ASN A 168 -1.89 5.75 -23.54
CA ASN A 168 -1.87 4.51 -24.32
C ASN A 168 -3.04 4.46 -25.31
N GLY A 169 -4.26 4.77 -24.85
CA GLY A 169 -5.45 4.79 -25.71
C GLY A 169 -5.37 5.84 -26.82
N ARG A 170 -4.87 7.04 -26.53
CA ARG A 170 -4.64 8.08 -27.57
C ARG A 170 -3.57 7.65 -28.56
N PHE A 171 -2.51 7.03 -28.07
CA PHE A 171 -1.37 6.59 -28.88
C PHE A 171 -1.76 5.43 -29.80
N GLU A 172 -2.49 4.43 -29.30
CA GLU A 172 -3.02 3.33 -30.09
C GLU A 172 -3.97 3.82 -31.18
N HIS A 173 -4.95 4.67 -30.84
CA HIS A 173 -5.87 5.24 -31.82
C HIS A 173 -5.14 6.04 -32.91
N MET A 174 -4.08 6.77 -32.54
CA MET A 174 -3.21 7.45 -33.50
C MET A 174 -2.58 6.45 -34.47
N LEU A 175 -1.96 5.37 -33.97
CA LEU A 175 -1.34 4.33 -34.81
C LEU A 175 -2.34 3.64 -35.74
N GLU A 176 -3.48 3.19 -35.22
CA GLU A 176 -4.52 2.52 -36.03
C GLU A 176 -5.09 3.44 -37.12
N SER A 177 -5.29 4.73 -36.79
CA SER A 177 -5.80 5.71 -37.76
C SER A 177 -4.84 5.93 -38.92
N HIS A 178 -3.54 5.70 -38.70
CA HIS A 178 -2.49 5.84 -39.70
C HIS A 178 -2.30 4.56 -40.51
N GLU A 179 -2.41 3.39 -39.88
CA GLU A 179 -2.39 2.09 -40.59
C GLU A 179 -3.45 2.03 -41.70
N ARG A 180 -4.69 2.45 -41.37
CA ARG A 180 -5.79 2.48 -42.34
C ARG A 180 -5.57 3.43 -43.52
N LYS A 181 -4.72 4.45 -43.36
CA LYS A 181 -4.43 5.46 -44.40
C LYS A 181 -3.15 5.17 -45.17
N SER A 182 -2.44 4.09 -44.85
CA SER A 182 -1.10 3.83 -45.36
C SER A 182 -1.03 3.45 -46.84
N SER A 183 -2.15 3.09 -47.48
CA SER A 183 -2.21 2.59 -48.86
C SER A 183 -2.04 3.65 -49.98
N GLY A 184 -1.48 4.84 -49.68
CA GLY A 184 -1.25 5.87 -50.71
C GLY A 184 -0.62 7.19 -50.20
N ILE A 185 0.24 7.14 -49.20
CA ILE A 185 0.66 8.32 -48.42
C ILE A 185 1.49 9.33 -49.25
N ARG A 186 1.02 10.59 -49.31
CA ARG A 186 1.79 11.73 -49.83
C ARG A 186 2.93 12.13 -48.87
N ARG A 187 4.07 12.62 -49.39
CA ARG A 187 5.22 13.11 -48.59
C ARG A 187 4.84 14.09 -47.46
N SER A 188 3.81 14.92 -47.64
CA SER A 188 3.33 15.86 -46.61
C SER A 188 2.71 15.18 -45.38
N GLU A 189 2.14 14.00 -45.55
CA GLU A 189 1.51 13.22 -44.48
C GLU A 189 2.55 12.40 -43.71
N LYS A 190 3.63 11.94 -44.37
CA LYS A 190 4.80 11.36 -43.69
C LYS A 190 5.42 12.33 -42.66
N LYS A 191 5.57 13.62 -43.02
CA LYS A 191 6.09 14.63 -42.10
C LYS A 191 5.20 14.83 -40.87
N ARG A 192 3.88 14.91 -41.06
CA ARG A 192 2.91 15.04 -39.96
C ARG A 192 2.95 13.86 -38.99
N ILE A 193 3.22 12.66 -39.48
CA ILE A 193 3.32 11.45 -38.65
C ILE A 193 4.60 11.47 -37.83
N SER A 194 5.71 11.90 -38.43
CA SER A 194 6.96 12.13 -37.70
C SER A 194 6.78 13.14 -36.56
N ASP A 195 6.10 14.26 -36.83
CA ASP A 195 5.87 15.31 -35.83
C ASP A 195 4.98 14.78 -34.68
N ARG A 196 3.90 14.05 -35.00
CA ARG A 196 3.01 13.44 -34.00
C ARG A 196 3.70 12.37 -33.15
N LEU A 197 4.55 11.55 -33.77
CA LEU A 197 5.30 10.53 -33.07
C LEU A 197 6.32 11.17 -32.11
N LEU A 198 6.96 12.26 -32.54
CA LEU A 198 7.85 13.03 -31.70
C LEU A 198 7.11 13.68 -30.53
N ASP A 199 5.92 14.25 -30.77
CA ASP A 199 5.07 14.80 -29.71
C ASP A 199 4.67 13.71 -28.69
N ALA A 200 4.27 12.53 -29.17
CA ALA A 200 3.96 11.38 -28.31
C ALA A 200 5.17 10.90 -27.51
N PHE A 201 6.37 10.91 -28.09
CA PHE A 201 7.61 10.59 -27.38
C PHE A 201 7.91 11.61 -26.27
N VAL A 202 7.76 12.91 -26.57
CA VAL A 202 7.94 13.98 -25.57
C VAL A 202 6.91 13.86 -24.44
N GLU A 203 5.66 13.54 -24.76
CA GLU A 203 4.61 13.29 -23.76
C GLU A 203 4.93 12.06 -22.91
N HIS A 204 5.37 10.95 -23.51
CA HIS A 204 5.79 9.75 -22.79
C HIS A 204 6.96 10.02 -21.84
N ASN A 205 7.96 10.81 -22.25
CA ASN A 205 9.08 11.18 -21.38
C ASN A 205 8.62 12.02 -20.18
N LYS A 206 7.67 12.94 -20.38
CA LYS A 206 7.06 13.68 -19.27
C LYS A 206 6.32 12.76 -18.30
N LEU A 207 5.64 11.73 -18.81
CA LEU A 207 5.00 10.72 -17.97
C LEU A 207 6.02 9.85 -17.24
N ALA A 208 7.12 9.46 -17.89
CA ALA A 208 8.23 8.74 -17.26
C ALA A 208 8.85 9.55 -16.12
N ASP A 209 9.10 10.84 -16.32
CA ASP A 209 9.59 11.75 -15.28
C ASP A 209 8.64 11.85 -14.08
N LYS A 210 7.32 11.87 -14.33
CA LYS A 210 6.31 11.81 -13.27
C LYS A 210 6.38 10.50 -12.49
N VAL A 211 6.47 9.36 -13.18
CA VAL A 211 6.61 8.04 -12.55
C VAL A 211 7.86 7.98 -11.69
N THR A 212 9.00 8.46 -12.19
CA THR A 212 10.26 8.50 -11.43
C THR A 212 10.13 9.38 -10.19
N LYS A 213 9.47 10.55 -10.28
CA LYS A 213 9.21 11.40 -9.10
C LYS A 213 8.31 10.72 -8.06
N ILE A 214 7.26 10.02 -8.49
CA ILE A 214 6.43 9.21 -7.59
C ILE A 214 7.28 8.14 -6.92
N ASP A 215 8.10 7.43 -7.70
CA ASP A 215 9.00 6.42 -7.16
C ASP A 215 9.92 7.02 -6.10
N GLU A 216 10.61 8.13 -6.37
CA GLU A 216 11.48 8.79 -5.39
C GLU A 216 10.76 9.16 -4.07
N ILE A 217 9.51 9.63 -4.16
CA ILE A 217 8.70 10.01 -2.99
C ILE A 217 8.33 8.77 -2.16
N PHE A 218 7.94 7.68 -2.81
CA PHE A 218 7.34 6.51 -2.15
C PHE A 218 8.26 5.29 -2.04
N ARG A 219 9.44 5.28 -2.66
CA ARG A 219 10.35 4.13 -2.75
C ARG A 219 10.67 3.52 -1.39
N SER A 220 11.06 4.36 -0.43
CA SER A 220 11.34 3.91 0.94
C SER A 220 10.07 3.51 1.70
N TYR A 221 8.96 4.20 1.44
CA TYR A 221 7.68 3.93 2.10
C TYR A 221 7.08 2.60 1.66
N ALA A 222 7.05 2.32 0.35
CA ALA A 222 6.58 1.06 -0.22
C ALA A 222 7.38 -0.13 0.32
N PHE A 223 8.70 -0.02 0.43
CA PHE A 223 9.54 -1.05 1.04
C PHE A 223 9.14 -1.34 2.50
N VAL A 224 9.06 -0.29 3.30
CA VAL A 224 8.66 -0.41 4.71
C VAL A 224 7.25 -0.99 4.84
N MET A 225 6.33 -0.56 3.99
CA MET A 225 4.96 -1.05 4.02
C MET A 225 4.85 -2.53 3.68
N LEU A 226 5.62 -3.01 2.71
CA LEU A 226 5.65 -4.43 2.36
C LEU A 226 6.30 -5.27 3.46
N MET A 227 7.41 -4.80 4.05
CA MET A 227 8.07 -5.53 5.14
C MET A 227 7.19 -5.62 6.38
N VAL A 228 6.73 -4.47 6.88
CA VAL A 228 5.97 -4.43 8.12
C VAL A 228 4.56 -4.99 7.90
N GLY A 229 3.93 -4.71 6.76
CA GLY A 229 2.64 -5.29 6.39
C GLY A 229 2.71 -6.82 6.29
N GLY A 230 3.74 -7.36 5.64
CA GLY A 230 3.94 -8.80 5.54
C GLY A 230 4.15 -9.47 6.90
N ALA A 231 5.02 -8.91 7.74
CA ALA A 231 5.24 -9.40 9.10
C ALA A 231 3.96 -9.35 9.95
N HIS A 232 3.21 -8.25 9.84
CA HIS A 232 1.93 -8.09 10.53
C HIS A 232 0.92 -9.15 10.11
N THR A 233 0.75 -9.40 8.81
CA THR A 233 -0.15 -10.46 8.30
C THR A 233 0.20 -11.82 8.89
N ILE A 234 1.49 -12.14 9.05
CA ILE A 234 1.92 -13.39 9.68
C ILE A 234 1.47 -13.43 11.15
N PHE A 235 1.71 -12.36 11.93
CA PHE A 235 1.27 -12.30 13.32
C PHE A 235 -0.26 -12.36 13.47
N ALA A 236 -1.00 -11.72 12.57
CA ALA A 236 -2.45 -11.78 12.53
C ALA A 236 -2.95 -13.21 12.28
N LEU A 237 -2.34 -13.92 11.31
CA LEU A 237 -2.68 -15.31 11.00
C LEU A 237 -2.36 -16.26 12.16
N ILE A 238 -1.20 -16.11 12.81
CA ILE A 238 -0.85 -16.94 13.99
C ILE A 238 -1.83 -16.65 15.13
N SER A 239 -2.16 -15.38 15.37
CA SER A 239 -3.12 -14.99 16.42
C SER A 239 -4.51 -15.57 16.15
N MET A 240 -4.98 -15.51 14.90
CA MET A 240 -6.25 -16.11 14.46
C MET A 240 -6.34 -17.59 14.80
N ILE A 241 -5.28 -18.36 14.55
CA ILE A 241 -5.27 -19.82 14.76
C ILE A 241 -5.24 -20.19 16.24
N ARG A 242 -4.69 -19.32 17.10
CA ARG A 242 -4.63 -19.55 18.56
C ARG A 242 -5.94 -19.26 19.29
N GLN A 243 -6.91 -18.62 18.63
CA GLN A 243 -8.14 -18.24 19.29
C GLN A 243 -9.07 -19.41 19.57
N ARG A 244 -9.55 -19.48 20.82
CA ARG A 244 -10.56 -20.48 21.26
C ARG A 244 -11.98 -19.94 21.24
N SER A 245 -12.15 -18.62 21.23
CA SER A 245 -13.46 -17.96 21.21
C SER A 245 -13.87 -17.62 19.78
N TRP A 246 -15.10 -17.95 19.41
CA TRP A 246 -15.68 -17.60 18.11
C TRP A 246 -15.77 -16.10 17.87
N ILE A 247 -15.98 -15.31 18.93
CA ILE A 247 -16.05 -13.85 18.83
C ILE A 247 -14.67 -13.28 18.50
N HIS A 248 -13.63 -13.71 19.22
CA HIS A 248 -12.26 -13.29 18.94
C HIS A 248 -11.83 -13.77 17.55
N LEU A 249 -12.16 -15.01 17.16
CA LEU A 249 -11.87 -15.53 15.82
C LEU A 249 -12.45 -14.64 14.71
N PHE A 250 -13.69 -14.17 14.85
CA PHE A 250 -14.30 -13.27 13.88
C PHE A 250 -13.51 -11.96 13.71
N PHE A 251 -13.05 -11.36 14.81
CA PHE A 251 -12.23 -10.15 14.76
C PHE A 251 -10.87 -10.39 14.11
N PHE A 252 -10.20 -11.51 14.44
CA PHE A 252 -8.93 -11.84 13.79
C PHE A 252 -9.09 -12.16 12.29
N ILE A 253 -10.19 -12.78 11.87
CA ILE A 253 -10.48 -12.97 10.44
C ILE A 253 -10.62 -11.61 9.75
N TYR A 254 -11.34 -10.67 10.37
CA TYR A 254 -11.48 -9.31 9.86
C TYR A 254 -10.12 -8.62 9.72
N ASP A 255 -9.27 -8.70 10.75
CA ASP A 255 -7.93 -8.11 10.73
C ASP A 255 -7.01 -8.73 9.66
N VAL A 256 -7.04 -10.06 9.51
CA VAL A 256 -6.30 -10.77 8.46
C VAL A 256 -6.76 -10.30 7.07
N CYS A 257 -8.07 -10.20 6.86
CA CYS A 257 -8.63 -9.70 5.60
C CYS A 257 -8.15 -8.27 5.31
N ILE A 258 -8.14 -7.39 6.30
CA ILE A 258 -7.61 -6.02 6.16
C ILE A 258 -6.14 -6.03 5.81
N CYS A 259 -5.31 -6.80 6.54
CA CYS A 259 -3.88 -6.87 6.30
C CYS A 259 -3.56 -7.37 4.89
N MET A 260 -4.30 -8.38 4.41
CA MET A 260 -4.21 -8.88 3.04
C MET A 260 -4.64 -7.83 2.02
N CYS A 261 -5.77 -7.15 2.24
CA CYS A 261 -6.23 -6.06 1.38
C CYS A 261 -5.19 -4.94 1.28
N HIS A 262 -4.51 -4.59 2.38
CA HIS A 262 -3.42 -3.62 2.37
C HIS A 262 -2.23 -4.09 1.55
N LEU A 263 -1.77 -5.32 1.79
CA LEU A 263 -0.65 -5.90 1.07
C LEU A 263 -0.93 -5.95 -0.44
N PHE A 264 -2.14 -6.36 -0.83
CA PHE A 264 -2.58 -6.36 -2.21
C PHE A 264 -2.76 -4.96 -2.78
N GLY A 265 -3.32 -4.03 -2.01
CA GLY A 265 -3.52 -2.64 -2.43
C GLY A 265 -2.20 -1.99 -2.84
N VAL A 266 -1.14 -2.17 -2.04
CA VAL A 266 0.21 -1.66 -2.33
C VAL A 266 0.77 -2.31 -3.59
N CYS A 267 0.79 -3.64 -3.59
CA CYS A 267 1.38 -4.47 -4.63
C CYS A 267 0.72 -4.28 -6.00
N ILE A 268 -0.62 -4.38 -6.06
CA ILE A 268 -1.40 -4.30 -7.29
C ILE A 268 -1.33 -2.88 -7.87
N SER A 269 -1.48 -1.84 -7.03
CA SER A 269 -1.48 -0.46 -7.53
C SER A 269 -0.12 -0.09 -8.12
N ALA A 270 0.98 -0.46 -7.47
CA ALA A 270 2.32 -0.25 -8.02
C ALA A 270 2.57 -1.07 -9.31
N ALA A 271 2.15 -2.35 -9.33
CA ALA A 271 2.31 -3.21 -10.51
C ALA A 271 1.50 -2.71 -11.72
N GLN A 272 0.33 -2.12 -11.51
CA GLN A 272 -0.49 -1.55 -12.57
C GLN A 272 0.18 -0.38 -13.27
N VAL A 273 0.84 0.52 -12.51
CA VAL A 273 1.64 1.62 -13.11
C VAL A 273 2.70 1.06 -14.05
N TYR A 274 3.42 0.02 -13.63
CA TYR A 274 4.44 -0.62 -14.48
C TYR A 274 3.86 -1.29 -15.73
N VAL A 275 2.73 -1.99 -15.58
CA VAL A 275 2.05 -2.62 -16.73
C VAL A 275 1.63 -1.56 -17.74
N GLU A 276 0.92 -0.52 -17.31
CA GLU A 276 0.47 0.55 -18.21
C GLU A 276 1.64 1.28 -18.87
N TYR A 277 2.75 1.50 -18.15
CA TYR A 277 3.93 2.12 -18.72
C TYR A 277 4.51 1.30 -19.89
N ARG A 278 4.48 -0.04 -19.81
CA ARG A 278 5.08 -0.92 -20.83
C ARG A 278 4.19 -1.17 -22.04
N ILE A 279 2.89 -0.93 -21.94
CA ILE A 279 1.94 -1.16 -23.04
C ILE A 279 2.31 -0.32 -24.28
N VAL A 280 2.87 0.88 -24.11
CA VAL A 280 3.38 1.72 -25.23
C VAL A 280 4.36 0.96 -26.12
N LYS A 281 5.25 0.18 -25.52
CA LYS A 281 6.22 -0.66 -26.25
C LYS A 281 5.50 -1.72 -27.07
N GLU A 282 4.50 -2.38 -26.49
CA GLU A 282 3.73 -3.41 -27.18
C GLU A 282 2.99 -2.83 -28.39
N HIS A 283 2.40 -1.62 -28.26
CA HIS A 283 1.80 -0.92 -29.39
C HIS A 283 2.83 -0.58 -30.47
N LEU A 284 3.99 -0.02 -30.11
CA LEU A 284 5.06 0.30 -31.06
C LEU A 284 5.57 -0.94 -31.82
N GLN A 285 5.73 -2.07 -31.12
CA GLN A 285 6.21 -3.33 -31.70
C GLN A 285 5.16 -4.02 -32.56
N ARG A 286 3.87 -3.98 -32.18
CA ARG A 286 2.79 -4.55 -32.98
C ARG A 286 2.69 -3.89 -34.35
N HIS A 287 2.97 -2.59 -34.40
CA HIS A 287 2.89 -1.78 -35.61
C HIS A 287 4.25 -1.68 -36.33
N THR A 288 5.15 -2.67 -36.18
CA THR A 288 6.49 -2.58 -36.78
C THR A 288 6.46 -2.43 -38.31
N GLN A 289 5.46 -2.99 -38.97
CA GLN A 289 5.27 -2.90 -40.42
C GLN A 289 4.99 -1.47 -40.89
N LEU A 290 4.34 -0.64 -40.07
CA LEU A 290 4.17 0.78 -40.37
C LEU A 290 5.50 1.51 -40.49
N TRP A 291 6.56 1.07 -39.80
CA TRP A 291 7.82 1.81 -39.77
C TRP A 291 8.73 1.49 -40.97
N VAL A 292 8.54 0.34 -41.61
CA VAL A 292 9.40 -0.14 -42.72
C VAL A 292 9.23 0.72 -43.98
N ASP A 293 8.03 1.25 -44.23
CA ASP A 293 7.71 2.02 -45.43
C ASP A 293 7.93 3.55 -45.28
N TYR A 294 8.38 4.00 -44.10
CA TYR A 294 8.63 5.41 -43.80
C TYR A 294 10.10 5.78 -43.93
N ASP A 295 10.37 7.09 -44.00
CA ASP A 295 11.75 7.59 -44.06
C ASP A 295 12.54 7.15 -42.82
N GLN A 296 13.86 6.93 -43.01
CA GLN A 296 14.81 6.51 -41.97
C GLN A 296 14.64 7.28 -40.64
N LYS A 297 14.33 8.58 -40.71
CA LYS A 297 14.11 9.43 -39.53
C LYS A 297 12.96 8.96 -38.64
N VAL A 298 11.86 8.48 -39.21
CA VAL A 298 10.70 8.00 -38.43
C VAL A 298 11.05 6.67 -37.77
N TYR A 299 11.76 5.81 -38.49
CA TYR A 299 12.27 4.56 -37.95
C TYR A 299 13.23 4.80 -36.77
N ASP A 300 14.15 5.77 -36.89
CA ASP A 300 15.08 6.13 -35.82
C ASP A 300 14.35 6.67 -34.58
N ILE A 301 13.32 7.51 -34.75
CA ILE A 301 12.48 8.00 -33.65
C ILE A 301 11.72 6.85 -32.98
N ALA A 302 11.07 5.99 -33.78
CA ALA A 302 10.34 4.83 -33.25
C ALA A 302 11.28 3.88 -32.49
N ARG A 303 12.49 3.66 -33.00
CA ARG A 303 13.52 2.85 -32.35
C ARG A 303 13.99 3.48 -31.04
N MET A 304 14.30 4.77 -31.03
CA MET A 304 14.65 5.51 -29.81
C MET A 304 13.51 5.44 -28.78
N PHE A 305 12.26 5.52 -29.22
CA PHE A 305 11.09 5.39 -28.37
C PHE A 305 11.00 3.97 -27.78
N ILE A 306 11.16 2.91 -28.59
CA ILE A 306 11.18 1.52 -28.11
C ILE A 306 12.32 1.30 -27.10
N GLU A 307 13.52 1.81 -27.37
CA GLU A 307 14.68 1.69 -26.50
C GLU A 307 14.43 2.41 -25.17
N ASN A 308 13.85 3.61 -25.19
CA ASN A 308 13.52 4.34 -23.96
C ASN A 308 12.39 3.68 -23.16
N ALA A 309 11.35 3.22 -23.83
CA ALA A 309 10.27 2.43 -23.21
C ALA A 309 10.76 1.07 -22.69
N HIS A 310 11.92 0.59 -23.16
CA HIS A 310 12.57 -0.63 -22.67
C HIS A 310 13.41 -0.39 -21.42
N SER A 311 13.78 0.84 -21.07
CA SER A 311 14.58 1.11 -19.89
C SER A 311 13.92 0.48 -18.65
N SER A 312 14.55 -0.56 -18.11
CA SER A 312 14.01 -1.38 -17.02
C SER A 312 13.93 -0.63 -15.68
N SER A 313 14.41 0.62 -15.67
CA SER A 313 14.47 1.51 -14.53
C SER A 313 13.19 2.32 -14.30
N VAL A 314 12.27 2.39 -15.26
CA VAL A 314 11.05 3.21 -15.11
C VAL A 314 9.89 2.37 -14.56
N GLY A 315 9.61 2.58 -13.28
CA GLY A 315 8.52 1.95 -12.54
C GLY A 315 8.69 2.19 -11.04
N ILE A 316 7.76 1.65 -10.25
CA ILE A 316 7.86 1.75 -8.79
C ILE A 316 8.77 0.66 -8.27
N THR A 317 9.85 1.08 -7.62
CA THR A 317 10.90 0.24 -7.09
C THR A 317 10.80 0.12 -5.57
N ILE A 318 11.15 -1.05 -5.06
CA ILE A 318 11.36 -1.29 -3.64
C ILE A 318 12.80 -0.91 -3.34
N TYR A 319 12.97 0.26 -2.71
CA TYR A 319 14.29 0.77 -2.32
C TYR A 319 15.31 0.85 -3.49
N GLY A 320 14.85 0.89 -4.75
CA GLY A 320 15.72 0.88 -5.92
C GLY A 320 16.31 -0.50 -6.28
N PHE A 321 16.02 -1.56 -5.53
CA PHE A 321 16.56 -2.91 -5.78
C PHE A 321 15.70 -3.73 -6.75
N THR A 322 14.39 -3.70 -6.56
CA THR A 322 13.46 -4.57 -7.31
C THR A 322 12.22 -3.80 -7.70
N LEU A 323 11.80 -3.95 -8.96
CA LEU A 323 10.56 -3.37 -9.46
C LEU A 323 9.35 -4.16 -8.95
N ILE A 324 8.30 -3.46 -8.50
CA ILE A 324 7.09 -4.11 -7.99
C ILE A 324 6.31 -4.71 -9.16
N THR A 325 6.48 -6.01 -9.39
CA THR A 325 5.78 -6.78 -10.43
C THR A 325 4.80 -7.77 -9.82
N LYS A 326 3.90 -8.32 -10.64
CA LYS A 326 2.98 -9.40 -10.24
C LYS A 326 3.70 -10.62 -9.64
N SER A 327 4.90 -10.95 -10.12
CA SER A 327 5.70 -12.07 -9.61
C SER A 327 6.23 -11.83 -8.19
N LEU A 328 6.49 -10.58 -7.82
CA LEU A 328 6.86 -10.25 -6.46
C LEU A 328 5.69 -10.44 -5.49
N ILE A 329 4.47 -10.07 -5.89
CA ILE A 329 3.25 -10.29 -5.10
C ILE A 329 3.11 -11.78 -4.77
N LEU A 330 3.25 -12.63 -5.79
CA LEU A 330 3.15 -14.07 -5.63
C LEU A 330 4.25 -14.61 -4.72
N SER A 331 5.48 -14.08 -4.83
CA SER A 331 6.61 -14.45 -3.97
C SER A 331 6.39 -14.06 -2.51
N CYS A 332 5.80 -12.89 -2.24
CA CYS A 332 5.43 -12.47 -0.88
C CYS A 332 4.38 -13.40 -0.28
N LEU A 333 3.29 -13.69 -1.00
CA LEU A 333 2.26 -14.62 -0.54
C LEU A 333 2.82 -16.04 -0.32
N ALA A 334 3.61 -16.53 -1.27
CA ALA A 334 4.21 -17.85 -1.22
C ALA A 334 5.20 -18.01 -0.06
N ARG A 335 5.70 -16.92 0.53
CA ARG A 335 6.54 -16.95 1.74
C ARG A 335 5.72 -16.89 3.03
N ILE A 336 4.56 -16.22 3.03
CA ILE A 336 3.69 -16.15 4.22
C ILE A 336 3.19 -17.55 4.60
N ILE A 337 2.77 -18.36 3.62
CA ILE A 337 2.19 -19.69 3.86
C ILE A 337 3.18 -20.65 4.56
N PRO A 338 4.41 -20.87 4.06
CA PRO A 338 5.40 -21.72 4.74
C PRO A 338 5.79 -21.21 6.12
N TYR A 339 5.91 -19.89 6.31
CA TYR A 339 6.23 -19.32 7.62
C TYR A 339 5.13 -19.62 8.65
N VAL A 340 3.87 -19.43 8.27
CA VAL A 340 2.73 -19.78 9.13
C VAL A 340 2.74 -21.28 9.43
N LEU A 341 2.99 -22.13 8.43
CA LEU A 341 3.05 -23.58 8.61
C LEU A 341 4.16 -24.00 9.59
N ILE A 342 5.36 -23.43 9.47
CA ILE A 342 6.49 -23.70 10.37
C ILE A 342 6.15 -23.23 11.78
N CYS A 343 5.59 -22.03 11.95
CA CYS A 343 5.16 -21.53 13.26
C CYS A 343 4.11 -22.43 13.91
N LEU A 344 3.17 -22.97 13.13
CA LEU A 344 2.17 -23.93 13.62
C LEU A 344 2.81 -25.26 14.04
N GLN A 345 3.73 -25.79 13.25
CA GLN A 345 4.44 -27.04 13.57
C GLN A 345 5.25 -26.90 14.87
N LEU A 346 5.95 -25.77 15.04
CA LEU A 346 6.72 -25.50 16.26
C LEU A 346 5.82 -25.39 17.50
N GLN A 347 4.64 -24.73 17.37
CA GLN A 347 3.69 -24.62 18.47
C GLN A 347 3.03 -25.96 18.83
N MET A 348 2.67 -26.78 17.82
CA MET A 348 2.13 -28.12 18.04
C MET A 348 3.14 -29.01 18.77
N GLY A 349 4.43 -28.91 18.43
CA GLY A 349 5.52 -29.61 19.13
C GLY A 349 5.59 -29.26 20.61
N THR A 350 5.58 -27.97 20.97
CA THR A 350 5.63 -27.54 22.38
C THR A 350 4.39 -27.94 23.18
N THR A 351 3.23 -27.95 22.55
CA THR A 351 1.96 -28.32 23.22
C THR A 351 1.92 -29.82 23.48
N TYR A 352 2.42 -30.63 22.54
CA TYR A 352 2.54 -32.08 22.70
C TYR A 352 3.54 -32.46 23.78
N GLU A 353 4.71 -31.81 23.84
CA GLU A 353 5.70 -32.05 24.91
C GLU A 353 5.15 -31.66 26.28
N SER A 354 4.43 -30.54 26.38
CA SER A 354 3.78 -30.13 27.64
C SER A 354 2.73 -31.13 28.11
N TRP A 355 1.90 -31.65 27.19
CA TRP A 355 0.89 -32.68 27.51
C TRP A 355 1.53 -34.03 27.88
N ARG A 356 2.61 -34.40 27.18
CA ARG A 356 3.36 -35.63 27.47
C ARG A 356 4.00 -35.55 28.87
N ASN A 357 4.61 -34.42 29.21
CA ASN A 357 5.26 -34.22 30.50
C ASN A 357 4.24 -34.20 31.65
N SER A 358 3.06 -33.59 31.46
CA SER A 358 2.01 -33.59 32.49
C SER A 358 1.44 -34.98 32.78
N ASN A 359 1.40 -35.87 31.78
CA ASN A 359 0.91 -37.24 31.93
C ASN A 359 1.98 -38.22 32.43
N MET A 360 3.27 -37.88 32.34
CA MET A 360 4.37 -38.69 32.89
C MET A 360 4.68 -38.36 34.36
N THR A 361 4.17 -37.26 34.91
CA THR A 361 4.33 -36.88 36.32
C THR A 361 3.21 -37.38 37.25
N THR A 362 2.25 -38.12 36.70
CA THR A 362 1.08 -38.64 37.44
C THR A 362 1.18 -40.12 37.84
N ASP A 363 2.31 -40.77 37.57
CA ASP A 363 2.70 -42.07 38.14
C ASP A 363 3.81 -41.85 39.18
#